data_AF-W7Y992-F1
#
_entry.id   AF-W7Y992-F1
#
_cell.length_a   1.000
_cell.length_b   1.000
_cell.length_c   1.000
_cell.angle_alpha   90.00
_cell.angle_beta   90.00
_cell.angle_gamma   90.00
#
_symmetry.space_group_name_H-M   'P 1'
#
loop_
_entity.id
_entity.type
_entity.pdbx_description
1 polymer ?
#
loop_
_entity_poly.entity_id
_entity_poly.type
_entity_poly.pdbx_seq_one_letter_code
_entity_poly.pdbx_strand_id
1 'polypeptide(L)'
;MKIKAQRLTTIQNIISKQKVSSQEELLMLLEKEGFMTTQATLSRDLKFLKVAKVPHLDKGYVYELPPGLIKRLMRRRMTFPLVA
;
A
#
# COMPACT_ATOMS: atom_id res chain seq x y z
N MET A 1 -1.83 -5.93 -20.54
CA MET A 1 -1.22 -5.85 -19.19
C MET A 1 -2.23 -5.26 -18.20
N LYS A 2 -2.40 -5.83 -17.00
CA LYS A 2 -3.35 -5.29 -16.00
C LYS A 2 -2.65 -4.28 -15.08
N ILE A 3 -2.42 -3.06 -15.60
CA ILE A 3 -1.78 -1.93 -14.88
C ILE A 3 -2.40 -1.71 -13.49
N LYS A 4 -3.73 -1.85 -13.37
CA LYS A 4 -4.44 -1.73 -12.09
C LYS A 4 -4.00 -2.76 -11.05
N ALA A 5 -3.85 -4.03 -11.43
CA ALA A 5 -3.51 -5.09 -10.48
C ALA A 5 -2.09 -4.90 -9.91
N GLN A 6 -1.16 -4.48 -10.76
CA GLN A 6 0.19 -4.14 -10.36
C GLN A 6 0.18 -2.92 -9.42
N ARG A 7 -0.49 -1.83 -9.79
CA ARG A 7 -0.63 -0.64 -8.94
C ARG A 7 -1.21 -0.96 -7.56
N LEU A 8 -2.28 -1.76 -7.50
CA LEU A 8 -2.88 -2.19 -6.23
C LEU A 8 -1.91 -3.02 -5.38
N THR A 9 -1.07 -3.84 -6.02
CA THR A 9 -0.03 -4.61 -5.33
C THR A 9 1.08 -3.70 -4.81
N THR A 10 1.47 -2.68 -5.58
CA THR A 10 2.44 -1.66 -5.18
C THR A 10 1.93 -0.85 -3.99
N ILE A 11 0.67 -0.39 -4.00
CA ILE A 11 0.04 0.31 -2.87
C ILE A 11 0.10 -0.54 -1.60
N GLN A 12 -0.28 -1.83 -1.69
CA GLN A 12 -0.20 -2.76 -0.55
C GLN A 12 1.24 -2.89 -0.05
N ASN A 13 2.22 -3.00 -0.94
CA ASN A 13 3.61 -3.11 -0.57
C ASN A 13 4.12 -1.86 0.15
N ILE A 14 3.84 -0.67 -0.39
CA ILE A 14 4.24 0.62 0.21
C ILE A 14 3.67 0.76 1.63
N ILE A 15 2.34 0.64 1.78
CA ILE A 15 1.66 0.79 3.08
C ILE A 15 2.16 -0.27 4.09
N SER A 16 2.48 -1.48 3.64
CA SER A 16 3.00 -2.53 4.51
C SER A 16 4.45 -2.34 4.96
N LYS A 17 5.23 -1.50 4.25
CA LYS A 17 6.67 -1.33 4.49
C LYS A 17 6.99 -0.04 5.24
N GLN A 18 6.18 1.00 5.08
CA GLN A 18 6.44 2.30 5.68
C GLN A 18 5.16 3.02 6.11
N LYS A 19 5.31 3.97 7.03
CA LYS A 19 4.21 4.78 7.56
C LYS A 19 3.88 5.92 6.60
N VAL A 20 2.75 5.80 5.90
CA VAL A 20 2.25 6.80 4.95
C VAL A 20 1.06 7.54 5.55
N SER A 21 1.06 8.86 5.50
CA SER A 21 0.12 9.74 6.20
C SER A 21 -0.90 10.45 5.29
N SER A 22 -0.56 10.61 4.00
CA SER A 22 -1.38 11.33 3.02
C SER A 22 -1.42 10.68 1.64
N GLN A 23 -2.37 11.11 0.80
CA GLN A 23 -2.50 10.63 -0.57
C GLN A 23 -1.37 11.18 -1.45
N GLU A 24 -0.95 12.42 -1.19
CA GLU A 24 0.16 13.08 -1.86
C GLU A 24 1.47 12.31 -1.62
N GLU A 25 1.72 11.90 -0.36
CA GLU A 25 2.86 11.06 -0.01
C GLU A 25 2.82 9.73 -0.77
N LEU A 26 1.65 9.08 -0.80
CA LEU A 26 1.48 7.81 -1.51
C LEU A 26 1.61 7.93 -3.04
N LEU A 27 1.16 9.04 -3.63
CA LEU A 27 1.33 9.31 -5.06
C LEU A 27 2.81 9.44 -5.41
N MET A 28 3.58 10.22 -4.65
CA MET A 28 5.02 10.36 -4.86
C MET A 28 5.75 9.01 -4.76
N LEU A 29 5.34 8.14 -3.85
CA LEU A 29 5.91 6.80 -3.71
C LEU A 29 5.52 5.88 -4.87
N LEU A 30 4.29 5.96 -5.36
CA LEU A 30 3.85 5.21 -6.53
C LEU A 30 4.58 5.66 -7.80
N GLU A 31 4.82 6.96 -7.96
CA GLU A 31 5.58 7.50 -9.08
C GLU A 31 7.02 6.98 -9.10
N LYS A 32 7.68 6.91 -7.93
CA LYS A 32 9.01 6.29 -7.78
C LYS A 32 9.05 4.81 -8.19
N GLU A 33 7.93 4.11 -8.05
CA GLU A 33 7.75 2.71 -8.47
C GLU A 33 7.25 2.60 -9.93
N GLY A 34 7.21 3.70 -10.69
CA GLY A 34 6.80 3.75 -12.09
C GLY A 34 5.28 3.81 -12.33
N PHE A 35 4.47 4.08 -11.29
CA PHE A 35 3.02 4.19 -11.39
C PHE A 35 2.56 5.64 -11.31
N MET A 36 2.35 6.27 -12.47
CA MET A 36 1.68 7.56 -12.55
C MET A 36 0.16 7.39 -12.46
N THR A 37 -0.46 8.07 -11.49
CA THR A 37 -1.91 8.07 -11.32
C THR A 37 -2.40 9.36 -10.68
N THR A 38 -3.72 9.55 -10.62
CA THR A 38 -4.33 10.74 -10.04
C THR A 38 -4.79 10.48 -8.61
N GLN A 39 -4.95 11.53 -7.81
CA GLN A 39 -5.53 11.45 -6.48
C GLN A 39 -6.91 10.76 -6.49
N ALA A 40 -7.78 11.06 -7.46
CA ALA A 40 -9.09 10.44 -7.59
C ALA A 40 -9.00 8.92 -7.84
N THR A 41 -8.03 8.47 -8.64
CA THR A 41 -7.80 7.05 -8.87
C THR A 41 -7.25 6.36 -7.62
N LEU A 42 -6.27 6.98 -6.97
CA LEU A 42 -5.70 6.48 -5.73
C LEU A 42 -6.76 6.38 -4.62
N SER A 43 -7.63 7.37 -4.48
CA SER A 43 -8.74 7.37 -3.53
C SER A 43 -9.66 6.16 -3.73
N ARG A 44 -10.04 5.86 -4.98
CA ARG A 44 -10.84 4.67 -5.31
C ARG A 44 -10.10 3.37 -5.01
N ASP A 45 -8.80 3.32 -5.28
CA ASP A 45 -7.97 2.13 -5.02
C ASP A 45 -7.82 1.88 -3.50
N LEU A 46 -7.62 2.93 -2.69
CA LEU A 46 -7.60 2.83 -1.23
C LEU A 46 -8.94 2.33 -0.68
N LYS A 47 -10.06 2.84 -1.22
CA LYS A 47 -11.40 2.36 -0.88
C LYS A 47 -11.59 0.88 -1.26
N PHE A 48 -11.13 0.49 -2.44
CA PHE A 48 -11.19 -0.90 -2.91
C PHE A 48 -10.37 -1.85 -2.02
N LEU A 49 -9.19 -1.42 -1.59
CA LEU A 49 -8.31 -2.17 -0.69
C LEU A 49 -8.76 -2.14 0.78
N LYS A 50 -9.81 -1.36 1.11
CA LYS A 50 -10.30 -1.14 2.47
C LYS A 50 -9.20 -0.62 3.41
N VAL A 51 -8.36 0.29 2.91
CA VAL A 51 -7.34 0.97 3.71
C VAL A 51 -8.02 1.88 4.72
N ALA A 52 -7.59 1.80 5.97
CA ALA A 52 -8.05 2.69 7.04
C ALA A 52 -6.98 3.75 7.35
N LYS A 53 -7.40 4.89 7.91
CA LYS A 53 -6.50 5.80 8.62
C LYS A 53 -6.58 5.48 10.11
N VAL A 54 -5.43 5.16 10.70
CA VAL A 54 -5.32 4.86 12.13
C VAL A 54 -4.46 5.92 12.82
N PRO A 55 -4.74 6.25 14.09
CA PRO A 55 -3.86 7.12 14.88
C PRO A 55 -2.44 6.57 14.95
N HIS A 56 -1.46 7.46 14.85
CA HIS A 56 -0.04 7.15 15.00
C HIS A 56 0.62 8.18 15.90
N LEU A 57 1.48 7.71 16.81
CA LEU A 57 2.10 8.53 17.86
C LEU A 57 2.80 9.77 17.28
N ASP A 58 3.62 9.60 16.24
CA ASP A 58 4.41 10.72 15.70
C ASP A 58 3.81 11.44 14.48
N LYS A 59 3.02 10.72 13.66
CA LYS A 59 2.53 11.22 12.36
C LYS A 59 1.06 11.66 12.41
N GLY A 60 0.42 11.62 13.58
CA GLY A 60 -1.01 11.87 13.75
C GLY A 60 -1.85 10.71 13.20
N TYR A 61 -1.88 10.53 11.88
CA TYR A 61 -2.60 9.43 11.24
C TYR A 61 -1.78 8.78 10.12
N VAL A 62 -1.89 7.47 10.00
CA VAL A 62 -1.26 6.69 8.94
C VAL A 62 -2.24 5.73 8.28
N TYR A 63 -1.96 5.37 7.04
CA TYR A 63 -2.67 4.33 6.35
C TYR A 63 -2.30 2.95 6.87
N GLU A 64 -3.31 2.10 7.04
CA GLU A 64 -3.15 0.71 7.45
C GLU A 64 -4.03 -0.22 6.60
N LEU A 65 -3.48 -1.39 6.28
CA LEU A 65 -4.15 -2.43 5.51
C LEU A 65 -5.04 -3.28 6.44
N PRO A 66 -6.15 -3.84 5.94
CA PRO A 66 -6.98 -4.70 6.77
C PRO A 66 -6.22 -5.97 7.19
N PRO A 67 -6.45 -6.52 8.40
CA PRO A 67 -5.68 -7.65 8.93
C PRO A 67 -5.61 -8.87 8.01
N GLY A 68 -6.70 -9.20 7.32
CA GLY A 68 -6.74 -10.31 6.36
C GLY A 68 -5.80 -10.12 5.17
N LEU A 69 -5.60 -8.88 4.73
CA LEU A 69 -4.68 -8.54 3.64
C LEU A 69 -3.24 -8.59 4.13
N ILE A 70 -2.96 -8.10 5.35
CA ILE A 70 -1.64 -8.22 5.99
C ILE A 70 -1.25 -9.70 6.12
N LYS A 71 -2.13 -10.54 6.66
CA LYS A 71 -1.90 -12.00 6.78
C LYS A 71 -1.61 -12.65 5.43
N ARG A 72 -2.25 -12.22 4.35
CA ARG A 72 -1.97 -12.70 2.99
C ARG A 72 -0.60 -12.25 2.48
N LEU A 73 -0.21 -11.00 2.72
CA LEU A 73 1.12 -10.49 2.35
C LEU A 73 2.23 -11.19 3.12
N MET A 74 2.04 -11.41 4.43
CA MET A 74 3.01 -12.13 5.27
C MET A 74 3.21 -13.57 4.80
N ARG A 75 2.13 -14.30 4.48
CA ARG A 75 2.22 -15.65 3.91
C ARG A 75 3.03 -15.67 2.62
N ARG A 76 2.79 -14.72 1.71
CA ARG A 76 3.54 -14.61 0.45
C ARG A 76 5.04 -14.35 0.65
N ARG A 77 5.41 -13.62 1.71
CA ARG A 77 6.82 -13.34 2.05
C ARG A 77 7.50 -14.55 2.70
N MET A 78 6.78 -15.33 3.50
CA MET A 78 7.28 -16.52 4.19
C MET A 78 7.42 -17.75 3.26
N THR A 79 6.73 -17.78 2.12
CA THR A 79 6.81 -18.90 1.16
C THR A 79 8.04 -18.86 0.24
N PHE A 80 8.96 -17.91 0.43
CA PHE A 80 10.30 -17.99 -0.14
C PHE A 80 11.26 -18.45 0.97
N PRO A 81 11.82 -19.67 0.92
CA PRO A 81 12.92 -20.01 1.82
C PRO A 81 14.07 -19.05 1.50
N LEU A 82 14.79 -18.61 2.54
CA LEU A 82 16.13 -18.05 2.33
C LEU A 82 16.92 -19.13 1.58
N VAL A 83 17.14 -18.91 0.29
CA VAL A 83 18.25 -19.52 -0.43
C VAL A 83 19.32 -18.43 -0.51
N ALA A 84 20.10 -18.34 0.56
CA ALA A 84 21.45 -17.79 0.63
C ALA A 84 22.04 -18.18 1.99
#